data_AF-A0A094J6Z9-F1
#
_entry.id   AF-A0A094J6Z9-F1
#
_cell.length_a   1.000
_cell.length_b   1.000
_cell.length_c   1.000
_cell.angle_alpha   90.00
_cell.angle_beta   90.00
_cell.angle_gamma   90.00
#
_symmetry.space_group_name_H-M   'P 1'
#
loop_
_entity.id
_entity.type
_entity.pdbx_description
1 polymer ?
#
loop_
_entity_poly.entity_id
_entity_poly.type
_entity_poly.pdbx_seq_one_letter_code
_entity_poly.pdbx_strand_id
1 'polypeptide(L)'
;MDDQFGSKTETFAKWLTHVGVQISAKAQLTDLRADGRGRALVAKGDFAEDELIFSVPRTSTLSVKAALPELLSGRQDISAEDVESMPGWAALTAVIISEGSRPGSKWEPYFNVLPTKLDSLVFWSPEELAELQASAVLKKVGKDKAEEIFHQSISKVTPEGTDVDIFHRVASTIMAYAFDIPDIEQEEEEGANEDDLVDDDEQKTSLAMIPLADMLNADADNNARLHYDGEELEMRTIKPIKSGEEILNDYGQLPRSDLLRRYGYVTDKYAPFDVAEVSTSTITDHIYQDLAGELKVYLRASEIEARLELARREDVYEDAYDVGHATEEWPCISDELVALVYLLLVGEETLAAIQSSKMSLPSRSKMETELVGKALQRIFERREREYATTVAEDENLLQAGNHSNRVRMAIQVRMGEKVVLREAKKEAGKFQGDNKRMLGREKREREDDELVSQKKSRHR
;
A
#
# COMPACT_ATOMS: atom_id res chain seq x y z
N MET A 1 17.59 5.95 -28.97
CA MET A 1 17.68 4.74 -28.12
C MET A 1 19.04 4.78 -27.46
N ASP A 2 19.12 4.49 -26.16
CA ASP A 2 20.40 4.43 -25.44
C ASP A 2 21.26 3.31 -26.05
N ASP A 3 22.27 3.70 -26.82
CA ASP A 3 23.14 2.84 -27.65
C ASP A 3 23.93 1.82 -26.81
N GLN A 4 23.93 1.99 -25.48
CA GLN A 4 24.63 1.13 -24.53
C GLN A 4 23.73 0.11 -23.82
N PHE A 5 22.40 0.14 -24.01
CA PHE A 5 21.48 -0.70 -23.23
C PHE A 5 21.77 -2.21 -23.38
N GLY A 6 22.01 -2.66 -24.62
CA GLY A 6 22.33 -4.06 -24.91
C GLY A 6 23.66 -4.48 -24.26
N SER A 7 24.72 -3.70 -24.48
CA SER A 7 26.05 -3.94 -23.92
C SER A 7 26.05 -3.99 -22.39
N LYS A 8 25.32 -3.08 -21.73
CA LYS A 8 25.14 -3.09 -20.26
C LYS A 8 24.42 -4.35 -19.79
N THR A 9 23.39 -4.80 -20.52
CA THR A 9 22.64 -6.03 -20.21
C THR A 9 23.52 -7.28 -20.33
N GLU A 10 24.35 -7.37 -21.38
CA GLU A 10 25.29 -8.48 -21.55
C GLU A 10 26.37 -8.50 -20.46
N THR A 11 26.87 -7.33 -20.07
CA THR A 11 27.85 -7.18 -18.99
C THR A 11 27.25 -7.63 -17.65
N PHE A 12 26.03 -7.20 -17.37
CA PHE A 12 25.27 -7.62 -16.19
C PHE A 12 25.01 -9.13 -16.18
N ALA A 13 24.58 -9.72 -17.30
CA ALA A 13 24.35 -11.17 -17.38
C ALA A 13 25.62 -11.98 -17.09
N LYS A 14 26.78 -11.55 -17.60
CA LYS A 14 28.08 -12.18 -17.28
C LYS A 14 28.44 -12.03 -15.81
N TRP A 15 28.16 -10.86 -15.23
CA TRP A 15 28.39 -10.59 -13.81
C TRP A 15 27.52 -11.45 -12.90
N LEU A 16 26.24 -11.65 -13.24
CA LEU A 16 25.34 -12.55 -12.51
C LEU A 16 25.94 -13.97 -12.37
N THR A 17 26.46 -14.52 -13.48
CA THR A 17 27.14 -15.83 -13.45
C THR A 17 28.40 -15.81 -12.58
N HIS A 18 29.16 -14.70 -12.59
CA HIS A 18 30.38 -14.56 -11.78
C HIS A 18 30.09 -14.54 -10.27
N VAL A 19 29.00 -13.90 -9.86
CA VAL A 19 28.60 -13.84 -8.43
C VAL A 19 27.82 -15.07 -7.97
N GLY A 20 27.53 -16.01 -8.87
CA GLY A 20 26.96 -17.32 -8.52
C GLY A 20 25.46 -17.45 -8.78
N VAL A 21 24.83 -16.47 -9.43
CA VAL A 21 23.42 -16.55 -9.83
C VAL A 21 23.24 -17.62 -10.90
N GLN A 22 22.33 -18.55 -10.65
CA GLN A 22 21.99 -19.63 -11.57
C GLN A 22 20.66 -19.31 -12.25
N ILE A 23 20.63 -19.30 -13.58
CA ILE A 23 19.43 -18.99 -14.37
C ILE A 23 19.07 -20.21 -15.21
N SER A 24 17.80 -20.63 -15.18
CA SER A 24 17.28 -21.69 -16.03
C SER A 24 17.52 -21.36 -17.50
N ALA A 25 17.92 -22.36 -18.30
CA ALA A 25 18.06 -22.22 -19.75
C ALA A 25 16.75 -21.86 -20.46
N LYS A 26 15.61 -22.03 -19.78
CA LYS A 26 14.28 -21.65 -20.24
C LYS A 26 13.96 -20.17 -19.94
N ALA A 27 14.82 -19.40 -19.28
CA ALA A 27 14.59 -17.97 -19.02
C ALA A 27 15.64 -17.09 -19.72
N GLN A 28 15.23 -15.90 -20.17
CA GLN A 28 16.13 -14.92 -20.78
C GLN A 28 15.77 -13.48 -20.40
N LEU A 29 16.79 -12.68 -20.05
CA LEU A 29 16.68 -11.23 -19.98
C LEU A 29 16.43 -10.62 -21.37
N THR A 30 15.32 -9.92 -21.52
CA THR A 30 14.79 -9.39 -22.78
C THR A 30 14.54 -7.88 -22.66
N ASP A 31 14.77 -7.14 -23.75
CA ASP A 31 14.48 -5.71 -23.84
C ASP A 31 13.02 -5.49 -24.28
N LEU A 32 12.18 -5.08 -23.33
CA LEU A 32 10.77 -4.74 -23.55
C LEU A 32 10.52 -3.23 -23.46
N ARG A 33 11.53 -2.39 -23.73
CA ARG A 33 11.36 -0.93 -23.75
C ARG A 33 10.37 -0.45 -24.82
N ALA A 34 10.19 -1.20 -25.90
CA ALA A 34 9.17 -0.91 -26.91
C ALA A 34 7.74 -0.92 -26.32
N ASP A 35 7.53 -1.73 -25.29
CA ASP A 35 6.26 -1.86 -24.57
C ASP A 35 6.23 -1.03 -23.27
N GLY A 36 7.28 -0.25 -23.00
CA GLY A 36 7.42 0.56 -21.78
C GLY A 36 7.86 -0.20 -20.53
N ARG A 37 8.40 -1.41 -20.69
CA ARG A 37 8.62 -2.38 -19.58
C ARG A 37 10.08 -2.68 -19.26
N GLY A 38 11.01 -1.91 -19.85
CA GLY A 38 12.43 -1.98 -19.50
C GLY A 38 13.08 -3.35 -19.79
N ARG A 39 13.92 -3.81 -18.86
CA ARG A 39 14.46 -5.18 -18.87
C ARG A 39 13.43 -6.08 -18.20
N ALA A 40 13.18 -7.24 -18.79
CA ALA A 40 12.26 -8.23 -18.24
C ALA A 40 12.82 -9.64 -18.41
N LEU A 41 12.33 -10.59 -17.64
CA LEU A 41 12.64 -12.00 -17.81
C LEU A 41 11.51 -12.68 -18.61
N VAL A 42 11.86 -13.35 -19.71
CA VAL A 42 10.90 -14.00 -20.63
C VAL A 42 11.22 -15.48 -20.75
N ALA A 43 10.18 -16.32 -20.81
CA ALA A 43 10.30 -17.74 -21.01
C ALA A 43 10.71 -18.07 -22.46
N LYS A 44 11.74 -18.89 -22.64
CA LYS A 44 12.19 -19.50 -23.90
C LYS A 44 11.70 -20.94 -24.09
N GLY A 45 11.12 -21.51 -23.05
CA GLY A 45 10.56 -22.84 -23.03
C GLY A 45 9.48 -22.91 -21.97
N ASP A 46 8.64 -23.94 -22.06
CA ASP A 46 7.54 -24.12 -21.11
C ASP A 46 8.08 -24.47 -19.72
N PHE A 47 7.61 -23.76 -18.70
CA PHE A 47 7.79 -24.10 -17.29
C PHE A 47 6.56 -24.82 -16.75
N ALA A 48 6.79 -25.85 -15.93
CA ALA A 48 5.75 -26.42 -15.08
C ALA A 48 5.44 -25.47 -13.90
N GLU A 49 4.41 -25.78 -13.13
CA GLU A 49 4.20 -25.18 -11.81
C GLU A 49 5.28 -25.66 -10.83
N ASP A 50 5.70 -24.79 -9.91
CA ASP A 50 6.78 -25.02 -8.94
C ASP A 50 8.13 -25.40 -9.59
N GLU A 51 8.41 -24.85 -10.78
CA GLU A 51 9.69 -25.02 -11.47
C GLU A 51 10.63 -23.85 -11.15
N LEU A 52 11.89 -24.17 -10.83
CA LEU A 52 12.93 -23.17 -10.55
C LEU A 52 13.26 -22.34 -11.81
N ILE A 53 13.18 -21.03 -11.68
CA ILE A 53 13.50 -20.06 -12.73
C ILE A 53 14.95 -19.60 -12.59
N PHE A 54 15.33 -19.16 -11.39
CA PHE A 54 16.71 -18.83 -11.02
C PHE A 54 16.92 -18.91 -9.51
N SER A 55 18.17 -19.08 -9.09
CA SER A 55 18.60 -18.94 -7.69
C SER A 55 19.67 -17.85 -7.57
N VAL A 56 19.59 -17.07 -6.49
CA VAL A 56 20.55 -16.01 -6.15
C VAL A 56 21.15 -16.34 -4.77
N PRO A 57 22.48 -16.52 -4.67
CA PRO A 57 23.12 -16.67 -3.37
C PRO A 57 22.89 -15.42 -2.52
N ARG A 58 22.55 -15.56 -1.23
CA ARG A 58 22.35 -14.41 -0.33
C ARG A 58 23.55 -13.48 -0.26
N THR A 59 24.76 -14.02 -0.41
CA THR A 59 26.02 -13.27 -0.47
C THR A 59 26.16 -12.36 -1.69
N SER A 60 25.33 -12.56 -2.72
CA SER A 60 25.27 -11.72 -3.93
C SER A 60 24.31 -10.54 -3.80
N THR A 61 23.49 -10.50 -2.75
CA THR A 61 22.56 -9.39 -2.51
C THR A 61 23.30 -8.11 -2.14
N LEU A 62 22.69 -6.97 -2.43
CA LEU A 62 23.16 -5.66 -1.98
C LEU A 62 22.33 -5.22 -0.79
N SER A 63 22.87 -5.42 0.40
CA SER A 63 22.30 -4.98 1.68
C SER A 63 23.26 -4.02 2.39
N VAL A 64 22.76 -3.34 3.43
CA VAL A 64 23.61 -2.50 4.28
C VAL A 64 24.77 -3.33 4.84
N LYS A 65 24.46 -4.49 5.43
CA LYS A 65 25.45 -5.42 6.00
C LYS A 65 26.51 -5.85 4.98
N ALA A 66 26.11 -6.14 3.73
CA ALA A 66 27.01 -6.63 2.70
C ALA A 66 28.00 -5.57 2.17
N ALA A 67 27.68 -4.28 2.31
CA ALA A 67 28.46 -3.17 1.77
C ALA A 67 29.11 -2.27 2.83
N LEU A 68 28.70 -2.39 4.10
CA LEU A 68 29.24 -1.59 5.19
C LEU A 68 30.77 -1.71 5.36
N PRO A 69 31.40 -2.89 5.28
CA PRO A 69 32.86 -3.00 5.41
C PRO A 69 33.59 -2.21 4.32
N GLU A 70 33.13 -2.33 3.08
CA GLU A 70 33.64 -1.60 1.93
C GLU A 70 33.40 -0.08 2.00
N LEU A 71 32.26 0.34 2.54
CA LEU A 71 31.90 1.74 2.75
C LEU A 71 32.80 2.43 3.79
N LEU A 72 33.08 1.73 4.89
CA LEU A 72 33.91 2.26 6.00
C LEU A 72 35.41 2.14 5.72
N SER A 73 35.81 1.32 4.75
CA SER A 73 37.22 1.10 4.41
C SER A 73 37.94 2.40 4.04
N GLY A 74 38.80 2.88 4.94
CA GLY A 74 39.59 4.10 4.73
C GLY A 74 38.88 5.40 5.12
N ARG A 75 37.65 5.34 5.67
CA ARG A 75 36.93 6.47 6.26
C ARG A 75 37.18 6.52 7.77
N GLN A 76 37.32 7.73 8.33
CA GLN A 76 37.42 7.96 9.78
C GLN A 76 36.38 8.95 10.31
N ASP A 77 35.65 9.56 9.39
CA ASP A 77 34.63 10.57 9.59
C ASP A 77 33.22 9.99 9.79
N ILE A 78 33.05 8.69 9.53
CA ILE A 78 31.81 7.95 9.70
C ILE A 78 32.07 6.63 10.41
N SER A 79 31.10 6.19 11.22
CA SER A 79 31.08 4.91 11.92
C SER A 79 29.99 3.99 11.40
N ALA A 80 30.02 2.71 11.80
CA ALA A 80 28.92 1.77 11.53
C ALA A 80 27.59 2.26 12.14
N GLU A 81 27.64 2.79 13.37
CA GLU A 81 26.49 3.29 14.11
C GLU A 81 25.80 4.45 13.40
N ASP A 82 26.56 5.34 12.73
CA ASP A 82 25.99 6.43 11.93
C ASP A 82 25.10 5.93 10.79
N VAL A 83 25.40 4.74 10.23
CA VAL A 83 24.63 4.12 9.14
C VAL A 83 23.50 3.26 9.70
N GLU A 84 23.79 2.44 10.71
CA GLU A 84 22.86 1.46 11.29
C GLU A 84 21.73 2.12 12.10
N SER A 85 21.94 3.34 12.61
CA SER A 85 20.90 4.12 13.30
C SER A 85 19.87 4.76 12.35
N MET A 86 20.12 4.77 11.04
CA MET A 86 19.16 5.29 10.06
C MET A 86 18.01 4.30 9.82
N PRO A 87 16.83 4.77 9.37
CA PRO A 87 15.82 3.86 8.81
C PRO A 87 16.43 2.99 7.70
N GLY A 88 16.03 1.71 7.61
CA GLY A 88 16.66 0.73 6.71
C GLY A 88 16.74 1.19 5.24
N TRP A 89 15.70 1.83 4.72
CA TRP A 89 15.70 2.41 3.37
C TRP A 89 16.71 3.54 3.20
N ALA A 90 16.93 4.36 4.23
CA ALA A 90 17.87 5.48 4.22
C ALA A 90 19.32 4.99 4.31
N ALA A 91 19.57 4.00 5.17
CA ALA A 91 20.87 3.31 5.26
C ALA A 91 21.24 2.66 3.92
N LEU A 92 20.31 1.92 3.31
CA LEU A 92 20.52 1.28 2.00
C LEU A 92 20.71 2.34 0.90
N THR A 93 20.00 3.47 0.97
CA THR A 93 20.19 4.60 0.05
C THR A 93 21.61 5.16 0.14
N ALA A 94 22.10 5.42 1.35
CA ALA A 94 23.46 5.93 1.59
C ALA A 94 24.53 4.96 1.05
N VAL A 95 24.33 3.66 1.28
CA VAL A 95 25.19 2.59 0.77
C VAL A 95 25.21 2.57 -0.76
N ILE A 96 24.05 2.55 -1.42
CA ILE A 96 23.97 2.48 -2.88
C ILE A 96 24.61 3.71 -3.54
N ILE A 97 24.37 4.91 -3.01
CA ILE A 97 24.98 6.14 -3.55
C ILE A 97 26.50 6.11 -3.41
N SER A 98 27.00 5.68 -2.24
CA SER A 98 28.43 5.63 -1.95
C SER A 98 29.14 4.58 -2.79
N GLU A 99 28.60 3.36 -2.86
CA GLU A 99 29.14 2.28 -3.71
C GLU A 99 29.06 2.63 -5.19
N GLY A 100 27.96 3.23 -5.64
CA GLY A 100 27.78 3.65 -7.04
C GLY A 100 28.74 4.76 -7.49
N SER A 101 29.31 5.50 -6.54
CA SER A 101 30.31 6.54 -6.81
C SER A 101 31.76 6.02 -6.69
N ARG A 102 31.94 4.79 -6.18
CA ARG A 102 33.25 4.21 -5.92
C ARG A 102 33.82 3.54 -7.18
N PRO A 103 35.00 3.95 -7.67
CA PRO A 103 35.66 3.27 -8.77
C PRO A 103 35.97 1.80 -8.42
N GLY A 104 35.60 0.88 -9.31
CA GLY A 104 35.86 -0.55 -9.12
C GLY A 104 34.95 -1.24 -8.10
N SER A 105 33.77 -0.66 -7.80
CA SER A 105 32.76 -1.35 -6.99
C SER A 105 32.38 -2.69 -7.64
N LYS A 106 32.31 -3.76 -6.83
CA LYS A 106 31.88 -5.08 -7.31
C LYS A 106 30.45 -5.09 -7.83
N TRP A 107 29.62 -4.11 -7.46
CA TRP A 107 28.23 -3.94 -7.91
C TRP A 107 28.08 -3.00 -9.11
N GLU A 108 29.18 -2.48 -9.69
CA GLU A 108 29.13 -1.59 -10.85
C GLU A 108 28.30 -2.16 -12.02
N PRO A 109 28.42 -3.44 -12.43
CA PRO A 109 27.58 -4.00 -13.49
C PRO A 109 26.08 -3.98 -13.17
N TYR A 110 25.73 -4.11 -11.89
CA TYR A 110 24.36 -4.07 -11.42
C TYR A 110 23.80 -2.64 -11.40
N PHE A 111 24.55 -1.67 -10.85
CA PHE A 111 24.13 -0.26 -10.90
C PHE A 111 23.94 0.27 -12.32
N ASN A 112 24.72 -0.22 -13.28
CA ASN A 112 24.60 0.16 -14.68
C ASN A 112 23.31 -0.31 -15.36
N VAL A 113 22.58 -1.26 -14.79
CA VAL A 113 21.29 -1.75 -15.32
C VAL A 113 20.07 -1.23 -14.56
N LEU A 114 20.26 -0.59 -13.41
CA LEU A 114 19.16 0.04 -12.66
C LEU A 114 18.49 1.18 -13.44
N PRO A 115 17.22 1.50 -13.15
CA PRO A 115 16.50 2.56 -13.83
C PRO A 115 17.16 3.94 -13.66
N THR A 116 17.31 4.67 -14.77
CA THR A 116 17.78 6.06 -14.75
C THR A 116 16.64 7.07 -14.69
N LYS A 117 15.41 6.61 -14.96
CA LYS A 117 14.16 7.38 -14.90
C LYS A 117 13.11 6.51 -14.21
N LEU A 118 12.31 7.15 -13.37
CA LEU A 118 11.22 6.53 -12.61
C LEU A 118 10.01 7.46 -12.68
N ASP A 119 8.82 6.88 -12.55
CA ASP A 119 7.54 7.60 -12.52
C ASP A 119 6.91 7.63 -11.12
N SER A 120 7.71 7.37 -10.08
CA SER A 120 7.31 7.58 -8.68
C SER A 120 6.86 9.03 -8.44
N LEU A 121 5.89 9.21 -7.55
CA LEU A 121 5.21 10.50 -7.35
C LEU A 121 6.14 11.66 -6.95
N VAL A 122 7.30 11.38 -6.36
CA VAL A 122 8.30 12.40 -5.99
C VAL A 122 8.84 13.21 -7.18
N PHE A 123 8.77 12.63 -8.39
CA PHE A 123 9.23 13.24 -9.65
C PHE A 123 8.14 13.98 -10.43
N TRP A 124 6.92 14.01 -9.92
CA TRP A 124 5.80 14.64 -10.60
C TRP A 124 5.79 16.14 -10.34
N SER A 125 5.36 16.91 -11.35
CA SER A 125 5.15 18.35 -11.17
C SER A 125 3.94 18.62 -10.26
N PRO A 126 3.82 19.83 -9.68
CA PRO A 126 2.62 20.20 -8.91
C PRO A 126 1.32 20.04 -9.71
N GLU A 127 1.35 20.34 -11.02
CA GLU A 127 0.20 20.17 -11.91
C GLU A 127 -0.13 18.70 -12.15
N GLU A 128 0.87 17.84 -12.31
CA GLU A 128 0.68 16.39 -12.45
C GLU A 128 0.13 15.78 -11.15
N LEU A 129 0.65 16.20 -9.99
CA LEU A 129 0.12 15.77 -8.69
C LEU A 129 -1.31 16.26 -8.47
N ALA A 130 -1.67 17.44 -8.97
CA ALA A 130 -3.04 17.95 -8.90
C ALA A 130 -4.04 17.08 -9.66
N GLU A 131 -3.60 16.24 -10.62
CA GLU A 131 -4.49 15.27 -11.28
C GLU A 131 -4.92 14.14 -10.34
N LEU A 132 -4.17 13.86 -9.26
CA LEU A 132 -4.57 12.91 -8.19
C LEU A 132 -5.49 13.56 -7.16
N GLN A 133 -6.22 14.60 -7.55
CA GLN A 133 -7.14 15.34 -6.71
C GLN A 133 -8.05 14.41 -5.89
N ALA A 134 -8.23 14.77 -4.62
CA ALA A 134 -8.97 14.05 -3.58
C ALA A 134 -8.45 12.64 -3.22
N SER A 135 -7.45 12.09 -3.90
CA SER A 135 -6.82 10.83 -3.48
C SER A 135 -5.99 11.03 -2.22
N ALA A 136 -6.08 10.07 -1.30
CA ALA A 136 -5.28 10.07 -0.07
C ALA A 136 -3.78 9.83 -0.35
N VAL A 137 -3.43 9.29 -1.52
CA VAL A 137 -2.04 9.00 -1.92
C VAL A 137 -1.14 10.24 -1.87
N LEU A 138 -1.70 11.43 -2.10
CA LEU A 138 -0.96 12.69 -2.05
C LEU A 138 -0.38 12.99 -0.65
N LYS A 139 -1.04 12.51 0.41
CA LYS A 139 -0.56 12.64 1.80
C LYS A 139 0.56 11.64 2.11
N LYS A 140 0.72 10.60 1.27
CA LYS A 140 1.65 9.49 1.46
C LYS A 140 2.95 9.62 0.64
N VAL A 141 3.13 10.70 -0.13
CA VAL A 141 4.35 10.91 -0.95
C VAL A 141 5.60 11.09 -0.09
N GLY A 142 5.48 11.82 1.03
CA GLY A 142 6.55 11.91 2.03
C GLY A 142 7.84 12.65 1.61
N LYS A 143 7.80 13.43 0.52
CA LYS A 143 8.98 14.10 -0.07
C LYS A 143 9.77 14.93 0.94
N ASP A 144 9.11 15.87 1.62
CA ASP A 144 9.77 16.80 2.54
C ASP A 144 10.47 16.06 3.70
N LYS A 145 9.81 15.04 4.27
CA LYS A 145 10.37 14.20 5.34
C LYS A 145 11.56 13.38 4.84
N ALA A 146 11.51 12.90 3.60
CA ALA A 146 12.61 12.14 3.00
C ALA A 146 13.83 13.04 2.73
N GLU A 147 13.62 14.27 2.23
CA GLU A 147 14.68 15.27 2.03
C GLU A 147 15.29 15.72 3.38
N GLU A 148 14.49 15.84 4.44
CA GLU A 148 15.00 16.11 5.79
C GLU A 148 15.99 15.03 6.25
N ILE A 149 15.61 13.75 6.13
CA ILE A 149 16.49 12.61 6.45
C ILE A 149 17.74 12.61 5.57
N PHE A 150 17.61 12.99 4.30
CA PHE A 150 18.75 13.12 3.41
C PHE A 150 19.77 14.14 3.92
N HIS A 151 19.32 15.34 4.28
CA HIS A 151 20.20 16.40 4.77
C HIS A 151 20.76 16.12 6.17
N GLN A 152 20.00 15.46 7.04
CA GLN A 152 20.43 15.19 8.42
C GLN A 152 21.36 13.98 8.55
N SER A 153 21.22 12.96 7.69
CA SER A 153 21.88 11.67 7.87
C SER A 153 22.57 11.17 6.60
N ILE A 154 21.84 10.98 5.50
CA ILE A 154 22.39 10.32 4.29
C ILE A 154 23.57 11.12 3.71
N SER A 155 23.42 12.44 3.59
CA SER A 155 24.43 13.33 3.00
C SER A 155 25.76 13.36 3.77
N LYS A 156 25.78 12.97 5.04
CA LYS A 156 27.01 12.86 5.85
C LYS A 156 27.82 11.61 5.50
N VAL A 157 27.17 10.57 4.99
CA VAL A 157 27.80 9.30 4.63
C VAL A 157 28.24 9.30 3.17
N THR A 158 27.38 9.81 2.30
CA THR A 158 27.61 9.87 0.85
C THR A 158 28.73 10.84 0.46
N PRO A 159 29.28 10.75 -0.77
CA PRO A 159 30.28 11.70 -1.26
C PRO A 159 29.84 13.17 -1.17
N GLU A 160 30.81 14.06 -0.93
CA GLU A 160 30.56 15.51 -0.86
C GLU A 160 29.92 16.01 -2.17
N GLY A 161 28.86 16.80 -2.04
CA GLY A 161 28.12 17.34 -3.19
C GLY A 161 27.12 16.36 -3.83
N THR A 162 26.74 15.28 -3.15
CA THR A 162 25.66 14.39 -3.60
C THR A 162 24.38 15.18 -3.86
N ASP A 163 23.83 15.03 -5.07
CA ASP A 163 22.63 15.71 -5.53
C ASP A 163 21.36 15.07 -4.93
N VAL A 164 20.39 15.90 -4.56
CA VAL A 164 19.07 15.45 -4.11
C VAL A 164 18.33 14.63 -5.19
N ASP A 165 18.58 14.88 -6.47
CA ASP A 165 18.01 14.11 -7.58
C ASP A 165 18.55 12.68 -7.62
N ILE A 166 19.84 12.49 -7.28
CA ILE A 166 20.44 11.16 -7.14
C ILE A 166 19.81 10.44 -5.95
N PHE A 167 19.64 11.16 -4.83
CA PHE A 167 18.94 10.64 -3.66
C PHE A 167 17.52 10.18 -4.00
N HIS A 168 16.70 11.03 -4.61
CA HIS A 168 15.34 10.67 -5.01
C HIS A 168 15.31 9.45 -5.92
N ARG A 169 16.23 9.36 -6.89
CA ARG A 169 16.32 8.21 -7.79
C ARG A 169 16.64 6.94 -7.03
N VAL A 170 17.66 6.93 -6.19
CA VAL A 170 18.07 5.73 -5.44
C VAL A 170 17.01 5.32 -4.43
N ALA A 171 16.45 6.26 -3.67
CA ALA A 171 15.39 5.99 -2.70
C ALA A 171 14.12 5.44 -3.38
N SER A 172 13.74 5.98 -4.54
CA SER A 172 12.63 5.48 -5.33
C SER A 172 12.91 4.10 -5.94
N THR A 173 14.15 3.84 -6.36
CA THR A 173 14.56 2.49 -6.79
C THR A 173 14.44 1.49 -5.63
N ILE A 174 14.90 1.85 -4.42
CA ILE A 174 14.76 0.98 -3.25
C ILE A 174 13.27 0.72 -2.95
N MET A 175 12.43 1.77 -2.95
CA MET A 175 10.99 1.63 -2.71
C MET A 175 10.30 0.69 -3.72
N ALA A 176 10.75 0.69 -4.97
CA ALA A 176 10.16 -0.10 -6.05
C ALA A 176 10.74 -1.51 -6.20
N TYR A 177 11.97 -1.76 -5.74
CA TYR A 177 12.73 -2.95 -6.15
C TYR A 177 13.48 -3.66 -5.01
N ALA A 178 13.52 -3.09 -3.81
CA ALA A 178 14.11 -3.78 -2.66
C ALA A 178 13.14 -4.85 -2.10
N PHE A 179 13.72 -5.85 -1.46
CA PHE A 179 13.03 -6.97 -0.83
C PHE A 179 13.38 -7.01 0.65
N ASP A 180 12.39 -7.37 1.48
CA ASP A 180 12.60 -7.74 2.87
C ASP A 180 13.02 -9.20 2.95
N ILE A 181 14.31 -9.43 3.23
CA ILE A 181 14.88 -10.77 3.30
C ILE A 181 14.94 -11.21 4.76
N PRO A 182 14.37 -12.37 5.15
CA PRO A 182 14.52 -12.92 6.49
C PRO A 182 15.99 -13.11 6.86
N ASP A 183 16.38 -12.69 8.06
CA ASP A 183 17.69 -12.98 8.62
C ASP A 183 17.81 -14.50 8.82
N ILE A 184 19.00 -15.05 8.59
CA ILE A 184 19.28 -16.45 8.92
C ILE A 184 19.35 -16.49 10.45
N GLU A 185 18.34 -17.08 11.10
CA GLU A 185 18.40 -17.39 12.52
C GLU A 185 19.69 -18.18 12.79
N GLN A 186 20.63 -17.56 13.50
CA GLN A 186 21.64 -18.34 14.19
C GLN A 186 20.86 -19.03 15.29
N GLU A 187 20.80 -20.36 15.28
CA GLU A 187 20.44 -21.14 16.45
C GLU A 187 21.40 -20.74 17.58
N GLU A 188 21.07 -19.69 18.34
CA GLU A 188 21.64 -19.47 19.66
C GLU A 188 21.03 -20.55 20.55
N GLU A 189 21.61 -21.75 20.51
CA GLU A 189 21.57 -22.67 21.64
C GLU A 189 22.10 -21.90 22.86
N GLU A 190 21.20 -21.50 23.77
CA GLU A 190 21.26 -21.77 25.21
C GLU A 190 20.34 -20.82 26.01
N GLY A 191 19.21 -21.37 26.49
CA GLY A 191 18.51 -20.81 27.65
C GLY A 191 17.01 -20.61 27.53
N ALA A 192 16.25 -21.60 27.02
CA ALA A 192 14.80 -21.59 27.15
C ALA A 192 14.40 -21.67 28.65
N ASN A 193 14.01 -20.52 29.22
CA ASN A 193 13.12 -20.49 30.38
C ASN A 193 11.70 -20.78 29.87
N GLU A 194 11.09 -21.83 30.41
CA GLU A 194 9.82 -22.44 29.97
C GLU A 194 8.55 -21.59 30.22
N ASP A 195 8.65 -20.28 30.47
CA ASP A 195 7.52 -19.47 30.95
C ASP A 195 7.23 -18.17 30.17
N ASP A 196 7.89 -17.88 29.05
CA ASP A 196 7.45 -16.80 28.15
C ASP A 196 6.52 -17.38 27.07
N LEU A 197 5.23 -17.06 27.21
CA LEU A 197 4.22 -17.25 26.19
C LEU A 197 4.66 -16.49 24.93
N VAL A 198 5.05 -17.25 23.91
CA VAL A 198 5.31 -16.82 22.52
C VAL A 198 4.30 -15.75 22.06
N ASP A 199 4.75 -14.50 22.00
CA ASP A 199 4.27 -13.57 20.97
C ASP A 199 4.81 -14.08 19.63
N ASP A 200 4.00 -14.00 18.56
CA ASP A 200 4.40 -14.40 17.20
C ASP A 200 5.80 -13.86 16.89
N ASP A 201 6.78 -14.76 16.70
CA ASP A 201 8.13 -14.44 16.25
C ASP A 201 8.03 -13.73 14.88
N GLU A 202 7.95 -12.40 14.88
CA GLU A 202 8.20 -11.58 13.70
C GLU A 202 9.64 -11.84 13.27
N GLN A 203 9.83 -12.81 12.38
CA GLN A 203 11.12 -13.17 11.84
C GLN A 203 11.81 -11.90 11.34
N LYS A 204 12.93 -11.56 11.97
CA LYS A 204 13.64 -10.30 11.70
C LYS A 204 14.06 -10.26 10.24
N THR A 205 13.65 -9.23 9.50
CA THR A 205 14.04 -9.05 8.09
C THR A 205 15.05 -7.92 7.92
N SER A 206 15.83 -8.03 6.85
CA SER A 206 16.77 -7.02 6.38
C SER A 206 16.42 -6.59 4.95
N LEU A 207 16.32 -5.28 4.72
CA LEU A 207 16.05 -4.72 3.39
C LEU A 207 17.29 -4.86 2.49
N ALA A 208 17.11 -5.42 1.29
CA ALA A 208 18.19 -5.61 0.33
C ALA A 208 17.70 -5.55 -1.11
N MET A 209 18.62 -5.21 -2.02
CA MET A 209 18.40 -5.36 -3.44
C MET A 209 18.89 -6.75 -3.88
N ILE A 210 18.05 -7.48 -4.62
CA ILE A 210 18.36 -8.82 -5.12
C ILE A 210 18.59 -8.73 -6.63
N PRO A 211 19.85 -8.80 -7.11
CA PRO A 211 20.12 -8.73 -8.54
C PRO A 211 19.37 -9.82 -9.29
N LEU A 212 18.84 -9.47 -10.46
CA LEU A 212 17.97 -10.30 -11.32
C LEU A 212 16.53 -10.40 -10.84
N ALA A 213 16.27 -10.61 -9.55
CA ALA A 213 14.90 -10.68 -9.04
C ALA A 213 14.16 -9.35 -9.22
N ASP A 214 14.88 -8.24 -9.03
CA ASP A 214 14.40 -6.89 -9.27
C ASP A 214 14.26 -6.50 -10.75
N MET A 215 14.66 -7.37 -11.68
CA MET A 215 14.46 -7.17 -13.13
C MET A 215 13.13 -7.77 -13.62
N LEU A 216 12.39 -8.48 -12.76
CA LEU A 216 11.06 -8.96 -13.11
C LEU A 216 10.08 -7.81 -12.96
N ASN A 217 9.29 -7.56 -14.01
CA ASN A 217 8.08 -6.77 -13.83
C ASN A 217 7.11 -7.54 -12.94
N ALA A 218 6.17 -6.82 -12.34
CA ALA A 218 5.07 -7.43 -11.60
C ALA A 218 3.73 -7.07 -12.23
N ASP A 219 2.75 -7.91 -11.97
CA ASP A 219 1.36 -7.63 -12.26
C ASP A 219 0.49 -8.41 -11.26
N ALA A 220 -0.77 -8.03 -11.09
CA ALA A 220 -1.72 -8.80 -10.28
C ALA A 220 -2.03 -10.19 -10.86
N ASP A 221 -1.71 -10.41 -12.14
CA ASP A 221 -1.78 -11.70 -12.83
C ASP A 221 -0.39 -12.37 -12.89
N ASN A 222 0.34 -12.33 -11.77
CA ASN A 222 1.69 -12.85 -11.66
C ASN A 222 1.78 -14.36 -11.89
N ASN A 223 2.98 -14.84 -12.22
CA ASN A 223 3.24 -16.26 -12.50
C ASN A 223 4.53 -16.79 -11.84
N ALA A 224 5.25 -15.94 -11.11
CA ALA A 224 6.40 -16.31 -10.31
C ALA A 224 6.37 -15.65 -8.92
N ARG A 225 7.08 -16.26 -7.96
CA ARG A 225 7.25 -15.76 -6.60
C ARG A 225 8.65 -16.11 -6.08
N LEU A 226 9.20 -15.22 -5.26
CA LEU A 226 10.46 -15.43 -4.57
C LEU A 226 10.24 -16.29 -3.31
N HIS A 227 11.08 -17.30 -3.14
CA HIS A 227 11.15 -18.19 -2.00
C HIS A 227 12.52 -18.05 -1.33
N TYR A 228 12.55 -18.17 -0.01
CA TYR A 228 13.76 -18.13 0.80
C TYR A 228 14.15 -19.57 1.14
N ASP A 229 15.31 -20.03 0.67
CA ASP A 229 15.82 -21.37 0.96
C ASP A 229 17.24 -21.31 1.54
N GLY A 230 17.36 -21.29 2.87
CA GLY A 230 18.64 -21.27 3.56
C GLY A 230 19.55 -20.17 3.04
N GLU A 231 20.60 -20.55 2.31
CA GLU A 231 21.61 -19.65 1.72
C GLU A 231 21.25 -19.06 0.35
N GLU A 232 20.18 -19.55 -0.29
CA GLU A 232 19.75 -19.18 -1.65
C GLU A 232 18.38 -18.49 -1.64
N LEU A 233 18.18 -17.63 -2.63
CA LEU A 233 16.93 -16.94 -2.92
C LEU A 233 16.40 -17.47 -4.25
N GLU A 234 15.33 -18.26 -4.21
CA GLU A 234 14.81 -18.99 -5.37
C GLU A 234 13.57 -18.31 -5.95
N MET A 235 13.62 -17.93 -7.22
CA MET A 235 12.42 -17.53 -7.95
C MET A 235 11.82 -18.77 -8.61
N ARG A 236 10.58 -19.10 -8.27
CA ARG A 236 9.87 -20.29 -8.76
C ARG A 236 8.55 -19.91 -9.40
N THR A 237 8.10 -20.70 -10.36
CA THR A 237 6.79 -20.52 -10.98
C THR A 237 5.67 -20.91 -10.01
N ILE A 238 4.61 -20.11 -9.95
CA ILE A 238 3.39 -20.44 -9.16
C ILE A 238 2.27 -21.03 -10.03
N LYS A 239 2.45 -21.01 -11.36
CA LYS A 239 1.57 -21.61 -12.36
C LYS A 239 2.39 -21.90 -13.63
N PRO A 240 1.93 -22.78 -14.54
CA PRO A 240 2.65 -23.05 -15.78
C PRO A 240 2.85 -21.78 -16.62
N ILE A 241 4.03 -21.64 -17.22
CA ILE A 241 4.39 -20.52 -18.11
C ILE A 241 4.75 -21.08 -19.48
N LYS A 242 4.21 -20.51 -20.55
CA LYS A 242 4.50 -20.90 -21.94
C LYS A 242 5.70 -20.16 -22.51
N SER A 243 6.40 -20.81 -23.44
CA SER A 243 7.44 -20.14 -24.21
C SER A 243 6.91 -18.86 -24.87
N GLY A 244 7.62 -17.75 -24.66
CA GLY A 244 7.28 -16.41 -25.13
C GLY A 244 6.53 -15.56 -24.10
N GLU A 245 6.02 -16.14 -23.02
CA GLU A 245 5.39 -15.39 -21.94
C GLU A 245 6.44 -14.73 -21.03
N GLU A 246 6.09 -13.57 -20.50
CA GLU A 246 6.91 -12.89 -19.51
C GLU A 246 6.74 -13.52 -18.13
N ILE A 247 7.83 -13.55 -17.38
CA ILE A 247 7.88 -14.01 -16.00
C ILE A 247 7.64 -12.80 -15.10
N LEU A 248 6.49 -12.83 -14.42
CA LEU A 248 5.95 -11.74 -13.63
C LEU A 248 6.02 -12.08 -12.14
N ASN A 249 6.65 -11.19 -11.39
CA ASN A 249 6.72 -11.27 -9.94
C ASN A 249 5.42 -10.78 -9.28
N ASP A 250 5.31 -11.04 -7.98
CA ASP A 250 4.22 -10.60 -7.12
C ASP A 250 4.61 -9.35 -6.31
N TYR A 251 3.89 -8.25 -6.47
CA TYR A 251 3.99 -7.08 -5.57
C TYR A 251 2.87 -7.05 -4.50
N GLY A 252 2.06 -8.09 -4.43
CA GLY A 252 0.91 -8.19 -3.54
C GLY A 252 -0.35 -7.55 -4.10
N GLN A 253 -1.43 -7.69 -3.35
CA GLN A 253 -2.75 -7.13 -3.68
C GLN A 253 -2.81 -5.66 -3.26
N LEU A 254 -2.29 -4.78 -4.11
CA LEU A 254 -2.18 -3.34 -3.82
C LEU A 254 -3.25 -2.54 -4.57
N PRO A 255 -3.86 -1.51 -3.95
CA PRO A 255 -4.66 -0.57 -4.71
C PRO A 255 -3.78 0.18 -5.72
N ARG A 256 -4.37 0.62 -6.83
CA ARG A 256 -3.60 1.33 -7.87
C ARG A 256 -2.95 2.61 -7.36
N SER A 257 -3.50 3.23 -6.32
CA SER A 257 -2.89 4.36 -5.61
C SER A 257 -1.53 4.01 -5.01
N ASP A 258 -1.44 2.88 -4.29
CA ASP A 258 -0.19 2.40 -3.68
C ASP A 258 0.77 1.84 -4.72
N LEU A 259 0.26 1.16 -5.75
CA LEU A 259 1.06 0.69 -6.89
C LEU A 259 1.77 1.88 -7.57
N LEU A 260 1.03 2.95 -7.83
CA LEU A 260 1.58 4.17 -8.42
C LEU A 260 2.59 4.85 -7.49
N ARG A 261 2.27 4.94 -6.19
CA ARG A 261 3.14 5.56 -5.19
C ARG A 261 4.50 4.85 -5.10
N ARG A 262 4.48 3.53 -4.99
CA ARG A 262 5.66 2.71 -4.71
C ARG A 262 6.45 2.37 -5.99
N TYR A 263 5.76 2.04 -7.07
CA TYR A 263 6.38 1.47 -8.28
C TYR A 263 6.26 2.37 -9.53
N GLY A 264 5.48 3.45 -9.49
CA GLY A 264 5.39 4.41 -10.58
C GLY A 264 4.59 3.95 -11.81
N TYR A 265 3.71 2.95 -11.66
CA TYR A 265 2.82 2.49 -12.73
C TYR A 265 1.43 2.11 -12.20
N VAL A 266 0.48 1.92 -13.12
CA VAL A 266 -0.81 1.28 -12.83
C VAL A 266 -1.21 0.33 -13.97
N THR A 267 -2.01 -0.69 -13.65
CA THR A 267 -2.63 -1.58 -14.64
C THR A 267 -4.08 -1.87 -14.23
N ASP A 268 -4.93 -2.24 -15.18
CA ASP A 268 -6.32 -2.58 -14.88
C ASP A 268 -6.46 -3.91 -14.13
N LYS A 269 -5.40 -4.73 -14.09
CA LYS A 269 -5.37 -5.98 -13.32
C LYS A 269 -5.38 -5.73 -11.82
N TYR A 270 -4.93 -4.55 -11.39
CA TYR A 270 -4.99 -4.11 -9.99
C TYR A 270 -6.30 -3.39 -9.63
N ALA A 271 -7.18 -3.11 -10.60
CA ALA A 271 -8.46 -2.46 -10.31
C ALA A 271 -9.32 -3.20 -9.26
N PRO A 272 -9.37 -4.56 -9.21
CA PRO A 272 -10.10 -5.27 -8.16
C PRO A 272 -9.62 -5.01 -6.73
N PHE A 273 -8.42 -4.44 -6.56
CA PHE A 273 -7.83 -4.12 -5.26
C PHE A 273 -7.89 -2.62 -4.95
N ASP A 274 -8.56 -1.81 -5.77
CA ASP A 274 -8.68 -0.39 -5.49
C ASP A 274 -9.37 -0.14 -4.15
N VAL A 275 -8.92 0.92 -3.49
CA VAL A 275 -9.39 1.34 -2.18
C VAL A 275 -9.50 2.85 -2.16
N ALA A 276 -10.58 3.36 -1.57
CA ALA A 276 -10.72 4.77 -1.22
C ALA A 276 -10.71 4.92 0.30
N GLU A 277 -9.89 5.85 0.80
CA GLU A 277 -9.82 6.18 2.22
C GLU A 277 -10.87 7.21 2.63
N VAL A 278 -11.51 6.97 3.78
CA VAL A 278 -12.42 7.92 4.44
C VAL A 278 -11.91 8.21 5.85
N SER A 279 -11.48 9.45 6.10
CA SER A 279 -10.89 9.82 7.38
C SER A 279 -11.92 10.01 8.50
N THR A 280 -11.54 9.70 9.74
CA THR A 280 -12.37 9.92 10.92
C THR A 280 -12.75 11.40 11.10
N SER A 281 -11.84 12.32 10.78
CA SER A 281 -12.13 13.75 10.79
C SER A 281 -13.24 14.12 9.79
N THR A 282 -13.16 13.63 8.55
CA THR A 282 -14.24 13.83 7.55
C THR A 282 -15.57 13.24 8.01
N ILE A 283 -15.57 12.03 8.60
CA ILE A 283 -16.77 11.36 9.11
C ILE A 283 -17.43 12.20 10.22
N THR A 284 -16.64 12.60 11.21
CA THR A 284 -17.11 13.38 12.36
C THR A 284 -17.58 14.77 11.96
N ASP A 285 -16.88 15.45 11.05
CA ASP A 285 -17.31 16.73 10.47
C ASP A 285 -18.65 16.58 9.75
N HIS A 286 -18.86 15.49 9.01
CA HIS A 286 -20.12 15.26 8.32
C HIS A 286 -21.28 15.02 9.28
N ILE A 287 -21.05 14.24 10.34
CA ILE A 287 -22.06 13.99 11.39
C ILE A 287 -22.35 15.27 12.17
N TYR A 288 -21.32 16.06 12.48
CA TYR A 288 -21.47 17.36 13.15
C TYR A 288 -22.24 18.38 12.29
N GLN A 289 -21.94 18.45 11.00
CA GLN A 289 -22.52 19.42 10.06
C GLN A 289 -23.92 19.04 9.56
N ASP A 290 -24.41 17.82 9.78
CA ASP A 290 -25.77 17.41 9.41
C ASP A 290 -26.86 17.98 10.37
N LEU A 291 -26.64 19.22 10.80
CA LEU A 291 -27.39 20.03 11.75
C LEU A 291 -28.87 20.26 11.39
N ALA A 292 -29.32 19.91 10.19
CA ALA A 292 -30.71 20.07 9.73
C ALA A 292 -31.21 18.93 8.82
N GLY A 293 -30.51 17.79 8.76
CA GLY A 293 -30.83 16.67 7.88
C GLY A 293 -31.76 15.61 8.49
N GLU A 294 -31.93 14.50 7.76
CA GLU A 294 -32.79 13.38 8.17
C GLU A 294 -32.24 12.57 9.35
N LEU A 295 -30.94 12.66 9.64
CA LEU A 295 -30.32 11.93 10.75
C LEU A 295 -30.86 12.41 12.11
N LYS A 296 -31.23 13.70 12.25
CA LYS A 296 -31.76 14.30 13.49
C LYS A 296 -30.92 13.99 14.73
N VAL A 297 -29.62 13.78 14.56
CA VAL A 297 -28.64 13.62 15.63
C VAL A 297 -27.80 14.89 15.66
N TYR A 298 -27.75 15.56 16.81
CA TYR A 298 -26.87 16.71 17.02
C TYR A 298 -25.93 16.38 18.16
N LEU A 299 -24.66 16.15 17.84
CA LEU A 299 -23.61 15.94 18.82
C LEU A 299 -22.76 17.19 18.95
N ARG A 300 -22.50 17.61 20.19
CA ARG A 300 -21.47 18.61 20.49
C ARG A 300 -20.09 17.99 20.29
N ALA A 301 -19.07 18.83 20.07
CA ALA A 301 -17.69 18.36 19.91
C ALA A 301 -17.22 17.44 21.07
N SER A 302 -17.57 17.76 22.32
CA SER A 302 -17.26 16.93 23.49
C SER A 302 -17.94 15.56 23.47
N GLU A 303 -19.12 15.46 22.85
CA GLU A 303 -19.89 14.21 22.73
C GLU A 303 -19.35 13.33 21.60
N ILE A 304 -18.78 13.92 20.55
CA ILE A 304 -18.04 13.22 19.51
C ILE A 304 -16.76 12.64 20.12
N GLU A 305 -15.97 13.45 20.83
CA GLU A 305 -14.71 12.97 21.43
C GLU A 305 -14.94 11.80 22.41
N ALA A 306 -15.97 11.90 23.26
CA ALA A 306 -16.30 10.80 24.18
C ALA A 306 -16.68 9.49 23.45
N ARG A 307 -17.21 9.57 22.23
CA ARG A 307 -17.54 8.41 21.40
C ARG A 307 -16.32 7.89 20.63
N LEU A 308 -15.39 8.77 20.22
CA LEU A 308 -14.10 8.36 19.65
C LEU A 308 -13.24 7.63 20.69
N GLU A 309 -13.22 8.12 21.93
CA GLU A 309 -12.51 7.44 23.01
C GLU A 309 -13.08 6.05 23.30
N LEU A 310 -14.41 5.92 23.18
CA LEU A 310 -15.06 4.61 23.25
C LEU A 310 -14.66 3.71 22.07
N ALA A 311 -14.59 4.25 20.85
CA ALA A 311 -14.14 3.50 19.68
C ALA A 311 -12.69 2.99 19.85
N ARG A 312 -11.79 3.80 20.43
CA ARG A 312 -10.41 3.39 20.77
C ARG A 312 -10.40 2.26 21.80
N ARG A 313 -11.23 2.37 22.84
CA ARG A 313 -11.34 1.32 23.87
C ARG A 313 -11.83 0.00 23.28
N GLU A 314 -12.75 0.06 22.33
CA GLU A 314 -13.31 -1.12 21.67
C GLU A 314 -12.48 -1.60 20.46
N ASP A 315 -11.31 -1.01 20.21
CA ASP A 315 -10.40 -1.39 19.13
C ASP A 315 -11.05 -1.30 17.73
N VAL A 316 -11.87 -0.28 17.51
CA VAL A 316 -12.53 0.00 16.22
C VAL A 316 -12.23 1.42 15.70
N TYR A 317 -11.33 2.15 16.36
CA TYR A 317 -10.91 3.48 15.93
C TYR A 317 -9.71 3.37 15.00
N GLU A 318 -9.86 3.94 13.80
CA GLU A 318 -8.78 4.22 12.87
C GLU A 318 -8.73 5.72 12.54
N ASP A 319 -7.58 6.24 12.13
CA ASP A 319 -7.49 7.62 11.61
C ASP A 319 -8.18 7.75 10.24
N ALA A 320 -8.18 6.68 9.46
CA ALA A 320 -8.93 6.53 8.22
C ALA A 320 -9.34 5.08 7.99
N TYR A 321 -10.48 4.89 7.34
CA TYR A 321 -11.00 3.57 6.99
C TYR A 321 -10.92 3.36 5.49
N ASP A 322 -10.52 2.16 5.11
CA ASP A 322 -10.44 1.72 3.73
C ASP A 322 -11.81 1.22 3.25
N VAL A 323 -12.18 1.67 2.05
CA VAL A 323 -13.38 1.25 1.35
C VAL A 323 -12.97 0.64 0.01
N GLY A 324 -13.19 -0.66 -0.15
CA GLY A 324 -12.79 -1.42 -1.33
C GLY A 324 -13.97 -2.06 -2.06
N HIS A 325 -13.65 -2.93 -3.01
CA HIS A 325 -14.62 -3.80 -3.65
C HIS A 325 -15.09 -4.91 -2.69
N ALA A 326 -16.38 -5.26 -2.74
CA ALA A 326 -16.86 -6.44 -2.05
C ALA A 326 -16.31 -7.71 -2.71
N THR A 327 -15.84 -8.64 -1.88
CA THR A 327 -15.40 -9.99 -2.27
C THR A 327 -16.36 -11.04 -1.68
N GLU A 328 -16.07 -12.33 -1.87
CA GLU A 328 -16.84 -13.40 -1.23
C GLU A 328 -16.69 -13.40 0.30
N GLU A 329 -15.55 -12.92 0.79
CA GLU A 329 -15.20 -12.93 2.21
C GLU A 329 -15.44 -11.58 2.88
N TRP A 330 -15.20 -10.48 2.16
CA TRP A 330 -15.15 -9.14 2.73
C TRP A 330 -16.17 -8.19 2.08
N PRO A 331 -17.00 -7.47 2.87
CA PRO A 331 -17.86 -6.41 2.37
C PRO A 331 -17.07 -5.17 1.89
N CYS A 332 -17.71 -4.24 1.18
CA CYS A 332 -17.05 -2.98 0.78
C CYS A 332 -16.69 -2.12 2.01
N ILE A 333 -17.53 -2.19 3.06
CA ILE A 333 -17.45 -1.36 4.26
C ILE A 333 -16.94 -2.24 5.41
N SER A 334 -15.81 -1.90 6.01
CA SER A 334 -15.25 -2.69 7.12
C SER A 334 -16.15 -2.71 8.37
N ASP A 335 -15.94 -3.69 9.26
CA ASP A 335 -16.70 -3.80 10.52
C ASP A 335 -16.42 -2.62 11.44
N GLU A 336 -15.17 -2.14 11.45
CA GLU A 336 -14.69 -1.02 12.24
C GLU A 336 -15.35 0.28 11.79
N LEU A 337 -15.48 0.52 10.47
CA LEU A 337 -16.17 1.68 9.95
C LEU A 337 -17.68 1.66 10.29
N VAL A 338 -18.33 0.50 10.18
CA VAL A 338 -19.73 0.34 10.61
C VAL A 338 -19.86 0.60 12.12
N ALA A 339 -18.94 0.09 12.93
CA ALA A 339 -18.92 0.25 14.38
C ALA A 339 -18.68 1.71 14.79
N LEU A 340 -17.75 2.42 14.16
CA LEU A 340 -17.52 3.84 14.40
C LEU A 340 -18.79 4.64 14.13
N VAL A 341 -19.39 4.48 12.94
CA VAL A 341 -20.61 5.22 12.59
C VAL A 341 -21.79 4.83 13.49
N TYR A 342 -21.88 3.57 13.89
CA TYR A 342 -22.85 3.12 14.90
C TYR A 342 -22.66 3.86 16.23
N LEU A 343 -21.43 3.90 16.77
CA LEU A 343 -21.12 4.59 18.04
C LEU A 343 -21.39 6.09 17.95
N LEU A 344 -21.13 6.71 16.80
CA LEU A 344 -21.43 8.11 16.53
C LEU A 344 -22.94 8.42 16.49
N LEU A 345 -23.79 7.43 16.22
CA LEU A 345 -25.24 7.63 16.08
C LEU A 345 -26.07 7.01 17.21
N VAL A 346 -25.46 6.17 18.04
CA VAL A 346 -26.15 5.42 19.07
C VAL A 346 -26.74 6.34 20.15
N GLY A 347 -27.95 5.99 20.63
CA GLY A 347 -28.64 6.75 21.66
C GLY A 347 -27.99 6.60 23.04
N GLU A 348 -28.18 7.61 23.90
CA GLU A 348 -27.52 7.74 25.22
C GLU A 348 -27.65 6.52 26.14
N GLU A 349 -28.79 5.82 26.14
CA GLU A 349 -28.97 4.62 26.97
C GLU A 349 -28.04 3.47 26.54
N THR A 350 -27.98 3.25 25.23
CA THR A 350 -27.13 2.20 24.63
C THR A 350 -25.66 2.61 24.75
N LEU A 351 -25.34 3.89 24.54
CA LEU A 351 -24.00 4.44 24.77
C LEU A 351 -23.54 4.20 26.21
N ALA A 352 -24.36 4.55 27.20
CA ALA A 352 -24.04 4.36 28.62
C ALA A 352 -23.88 2.87 28.99
N ALA A 353 -24.66 1.98 28.38
CA ALA A 353 -24.52 0.54 28.57
C ALA A 353 -23.18 0.01 28.03
N ILE A 354 -22.74 0.49 26.86
CA ILE A 354 -21.43 0.14 26.30
C ILE A 354 -20.33 0.75 27.16
N GLN A 355 -20.40 2.04 27.48
CA GLN A 355 -19.40 2.73 28.32
C GLN A 355 -19.20 2.08 29.68
N SER A 356 -20.28 1.63 30.34
CA SER A 356 -20.19 0.93 31.63
C SER A 356 -19.83 -0.56 31.52
N SER A 357 -19.45 -1.04 30.33
CA SER A 357 -19.11 -2.44 30.01
C SER A 357 -20.22 -3.43 30.35
N LYS A 358 -21.47 -2.94 30.50
CA LYS A 358 -22.66 -3.78 30.69
C LYS A 358 -23.08 -4.46 29.39
N MET A 359 -22.49 -4.04 28.27
CA MET A 359 -22.76 -4.54 26.93
C MET A 359 -21.51 -4.35 26.07
N SER A 360 -21.12 -5.37 25.32
CA SER A 360 -20.10 -5.27 24.26
C SER A 360 -20.67 -4.61 23.01
N LEU A 361 -19.80 -4.23 22.07
CA LEU A 361 -20.26 -3.86 20.73
C LEU A 361 -21.17 -4.97 20.12
N PRO A 362 -22.29 -4.60 19.47
CA PRO A 362 -23.14 -5.57 18.79
C PRO A 362 -22.43 -6.20 17.59
N SER A 363 -22.92 -7.36 17.12
CA SER A 363 -22.49 -7.93 15.84
C SER A 363 -22.79 -6.98 14.67
N ARG A 364 -22.03 -7.07 13.58
CA ARG A 364 -22.24 -6.29 12.33
C ARG A 364 -23.71 -6.19 11.94
N SER A 365 -24.41 -7.32 11.84
CA SER A 365 -25.84 -7.37 11.46
C SER A 365 -26.79 -6.57 12.37
N LYS A 366 -26.41 -6.33 13.63
CA LYS A 366 -27.15 -5.48 14.58
C LYS A 366 -26.76 -4.01 14.47
N MET A 367 -25.56 -3.73 13.96
CA MET A 367 -25.04 -2.38 13.74
C MET A 367 -25.47 -1.81 12.38
N GLU A 368 -25.78 -2.65 11.40
CA GLU A 368 -26.32 -2.30 10.07
C GLU A 368 -27.77 -1.76 10.13
N THR A 369 -27.99 -0.75 10.95
CA THR A 369 -29.29 -0.09 11.08
C THR A 369 -29.58 0.81 9.89
N GLU A 370 -30.86 1.09 9.63
CA GLU A 370 -31.26 2.02 8.57
C GLU A 370 -30.61 3.42 8.77
N LEU A 371 -30.45 3.87 10.01
CA LEU A 371 -29.81 5.15 10.32
C LEU A 371 -28.30 5.14 10.00
N VAL A 372 -27.59 4.05 10.35
CA VAL A 372 -26.17 3.88 10.02
C VAL A 372 -25.97 3.82 8.52
N GLY A 373 -26.83 3.07 7.80
CA GLY A 373 -26.82 3.02 6.34
C GLY A 373 -26.98 4.40 5.71
N LYS A 374 -27.98 5.18 6.14
CA LYS A 374 -28.21 6.55 5.66
C LYS A 374 -27.02 7.48 5.93
N ALA A 375 -26.37 7.36 7.08
CA ALA A 375 -25.20 8.16 7.41
C ALA A 375 -24.01 7.80 6.50
N LEU A 376 -23.72 6.50 6.35
CA LEU A 376 -22.66 6.00 5.46
C LEU A 376 -22.89 6.43 4.00
N GLN A 377 -24.13 6.33 3.50
CA GLN A 377 -24.46 6.81 2.16
C GLN A 377 -24.13 8.30 1.96
N ARG A 378 -24.39 9.14 2.95
CA ARG A 378 -24.08 10.57 2.92
C ARG A 378 -22.58 10.82 3.02
N ILE A 379 -21.88 10.08 3.87
CA ILE A 379 -20.42 10.14 4.02
C ILE A 379 -19.75 9.83 2.68
N PHE A 380 -20.10 8.70 2.05
CA PHE A 380 -19.51 8.31 0.76
C PHE A 380 -19.90 9.26 -0.37
N GLU A 381 -21.12 9.80 -0.38
CA GLU A 381 -21.52 10.81 -1.38
C GLU A 381 -20.75 12.13 -1.23
N ARG A 382 -20.48 12.56 0.01
CA ARG A 382 -19.64 13.74 0.24
C ARG A 382 -18.18 13.49 -0.13
N ARG A 383 -17.65 12.32 0.23
CA ARG A 383 -16.30 11.90 -0.16
C ARG A 383 -16.14 11.85 -1.68
N GLU A 384 -17.10 11.27 -2.41
CA GLU A 384 -17.09 11.24 -3.88
C GLU A 384 -17.11 12.66 -4.49
N ARG A 385 -17.79 13.62 -3.85
CA ARG A 385 -17.85 15.02 -4.31
C ARG A 385 -16.58 15.83 -4.07
N GLU A 386 -15.65 15.33 -3.26
CA GLU A 386 -14.32 15.93 -3.17
C GLU A 386 -13.56 15.76 -4.48
N TYR A 387 -13.94 14.76 -5.29
CA TYR A 387 -13.38 14.58 -6.61
C TYR A 387 -13.89 15.65 -7.59
N ALA A 388 -12.97 16.35 -8.24
CA ALA A 388 -13.25 17.36 -9.26
C ALA A 388 -13.96 16.81 -10.52
N THR A 389 -13.86 15.51 -10.78
CA THR A 389 -14.45 14.81 -11.93
C THR A 389 -15.30 13.62 -11.48
N THR A 390 -16.31 13.31 -12.27
CA THR A 390 -17.13 12.09 -12.13
C THR A 390 -16.46 10.89 -12.81
N VAL A 391 -16.91 9.68 -12.47
CA VAL A 391 -16.44 8.44 -13.16
C VAL A 391 -16.65 8.52 -14.68
N ALA A 392 -17.81 9.00 -15.13
CA ALA A 392 -18.11 9.11 -16.55
C ALA A 392 -17.21 10.13 -17.28
N GLU A 393 -16.85 11.23 -16.61
CA GLU A 393 -15.88 12.19 -17.16
C GLU A 393 -14.49 11.58 -17.25
N ASP A 394 -14.04 10.85 -16.23
CA ASP A 394 -12.74 10.16 -16.26
C ASP A 394 -12.68 9.05 -17.33
N GLU A 395 -13.75 8.29 -17.52
CA GLU A 395 -13.87 7.33 -18.64
C GLU A 395 -13.72 8.03 -19.99
N ASN A 396 -14.38 9.17 -20.19
CA ASN A 396 -14.27 9.96 -21.42
C ASN A 396 -12.85 10.51 -21.61
N LEU A 397 -12.18 10.95 -20.54
CA LEU A 397 -10.80 11.43 -20.59
C LEU A 397 -9.84 10.31 -21.01
N LEU A 398 -9.99 9.11 -20.44
CA LEU A 398 -9.18 7.95 -20.82
C LEU A 398 -9.40 7.55 -22.29
N GLN A 399 -10.66 7.56 -22.75
CA GLN A 399 -11.00 7.24 -24.15
C GLN A 399 -10.46 8.28 -25.14
N ALA A 400 -10.39 9.55 -24.75
CA ALA A 400 -9.86 10.61 -25.62
C ALA A 400 -8.37 10.41 -25.95
N GLY A 401 -7.61 9.74 -25.09
CA GLY A 401 -6.24 9.27 -25.38
C GLY A 401 -5.17 10.37 -25.53
N ASN A 402 -5.50 11.64 -25.31
CA ASN A 402 -4.61 12.78 -25.56
C ASN A 402 -3.81 13.24 -24.33
N HIS A 403 -3.65 12.37 -23.33
CA HIS A 403 -3.03 12.69 -22.05
C HIS A 403 -1.60 12.13 -21.95
N SER A 404 -0.76 12.78 -21.12
CA SER A 404 0.54 12.20 -20.77
C SER A 404 0.36 10.89 -19.99
N ASN A 405 1.41 10.06 -19.91
CA ASN A 405 1.35 8.81 -19.16
C ASN A 405 0.96 9.05 -17.69
N ARG A 406 1.59 10.04 -17.03
CA ARG A 406 1.30 10.39 -15.63
C ARG A 406 -0.15 10.82 -15.41
N VAL A 407 -0.67 11.69 -16.28
CA VAL A 407 -2.09 12.11 -16.22
C VAL A 407 -3.02 10.91 -16.39
N ARG A 408 -2.73 10.00 -17.32
CA ARG A 408 -3.51 8.77 -17.53
C ARG A 408 -3.53 7.89 -16.27
N MET A 409 -2.38 7.69 -15.63
CA MET A 409 -2.28 6.91 -14.39
C MET A 409 -3.07 7.58 -13.25
N ALA A 410 -3.00 8.90 -13.12
CA ALA A 410 -3.78 9.65 -12.14
C ALA A 410 -5.29 9.52 -12.35
N ILE A 411 -5.74 9.59 -13.61
CA ILE A 411 -7.15 9.37 -13.98
C ILE A 411 -7.58 7.95 -13.57
N GLN A 412 -6.78 6.93 -13.86
CA GLN A 412 -7.09 5.54 -13.49
C GLN A 412 -7.24 5.37 -11.97
N VAL A 413 -6.32 5.95 -11.18
CA VAL A 413 -6.39 5.90 -9.70
C VAL A 413 -7.67 6.56 -9.18
N ARG A 414 -7.90 7.84 -9.52
CA ARG A 414 -9.06 8.57 -8.99
C ARG A 414 -10.39 8.01 -9.49
N MET A 415 -10.41 7.38 -10.67
CA MET A 415 -11.59 6.70 -11.19
C MET A 415 -11.90 5.44 -10.37
N GLY A 416 -10.89 4.62 -10.08
CA GLY A 416 -11.00 3.43 -9.22
C GLY A 416 -11.54 3.75 -7.83
N GLU A 417 -10.96 4.75 -7.17
CA GLU A 417 -11.40 5.23 -5.86
C GLU A 417 -12.89 5.66 -5.87
N LYS A 418 -13.35 6.34 -6.93
CA LYS A 418 -14.77 6.70 -7.07
C LYS A 418 -15.68 5.49 -7.27
N VAL A 419 -15.22 4.46 -7.97
CA VAL A 419 -16.01 3.24 -8.20
C VAL A 419 -16.28 2.53 -6.87
N VAL A 420 -15.26 2.32 -6.04
CA VAL A 420 -15.43 1.65 -4.73
C VAL A 420 -16.30 2.45 -3.77
N LEU A 421 -16.22 3.79 -3.78
CA LEU A 421 -17.13 4.65 -3.01
C LEU A 421 -18.60 4.48 -3.44
N ARG A 422 -18.87 4.32 -4.73
CA ARG A 422 -20.23 4.06 -5.24
C ARG A 422 -20.76 2.69 -4.85
N GLU A 423 -19.90 1.68 -4.86
CA GLU A 423 -20.25 0.33 -4.42
C GLU A 423 -20.58 0.30 -2.93
N ALA A 424 -19.74 0.92 -2.10
CA ALA A 424 -19.98 1.06 -0.66
C ALA A 424 -21.25 1.87 -0.37
N LYS A 425 -21.53 2.95 -1.11
CA LYS A 425 -22.80 3.68 -1.01
C LYS A 425 -24.00 2.80 -1.33
N LYS A 426 -23.89 1.91 -2.31
CA LYS A 426 -24.94 0.96 -2.66
C LYS A 426 -25.11 -0.12 -1.58
N GLU A 427 -24.01 -0.60 -0.99
CA GLU A 427 -24.04 -1.53 0.14
C GLU A 427 -24.71 -0.92 1.37
N ALA A 428 -24.29 0.28 1.78
CA ALA A 428 -24.87 1.00 2.91
C ALA A 428 -26.40 1.22 2.74
N GLY A 429 -26.87 1.39 1.51
CA GLY A 429 -28.31 1.50 1.20
C GLY A 429 -29.12 0.22 1.43
N LYS A 430 -28.46 -0.93 1.64
CA LYS A 430 -29.10 -2.21 1.97
C LYS A 430 -29.26 -2.42 3.47
N PHE A 431 -28.69 -1.55 4.31
CA PHE A 431 -28.78 -1.68 5.77
C PHE A 431 -30.23 -1.43 6.20
N GLN A 432 -30.84 -2.43 6.84
CA GLN A 432 -32.27 -2.45 7.21
C GLN A 432 -32.49 -2.81 8.69
N GLY A 433 -31.43 -2.83 9.50
CA GLY A 433 -31.52 -3.10 10.92
C GLY A 433 -32.38 -2.07 11.66
N ASP A 434 -32.99 -2.51 12.77
CA ASP A 434 -33.90 -1.71 13.58
C ASP A 434 -33.17 -0.56 14.30
N ASN A 435 -33.71 0.66 14.18
CA ASN A 435 -33.19 1.86 14.82
C ASN A 435 -33.49 1.97 16.33
N LYS A 436 -34.16 1.00 16.97
CA LYS A 436 -34.49 1.03 18.40
C LYS A 436 -33.33 1.43 19.32
N ARG A 437 -32.11 0.99 19.00
CA ARG A 437 -30.89 1.28 19.78
C ARG A 437 -30.31 2.68 19.51
N MET A 438 -30.70 3.29 18.40
CA MET A 438 -30.34 4.66 17.99
C MET A 438 -31.21 5.72 18.66
N LEU A 439 -32.41 5.33 19.11
CA LEU A 439 -33.41 6.25 19.66
C LEU A 439 -33.34 6.32 21.20
N GLY A 440 -33.25 7.55 21.72
CA GLY A 440 -33.50 7.84 23.14
C GLY A 440 -34.94 7.45 23.54
N ARG A 441 -35.15 7.17 24.84
CA ARG A 441 -36.40 6.63 25.40
C ARG A 441 -37.67 7.40 24.98
N GLU A 442 -37.61 8.73 24.94
CA GLU A 442 -38.73 9.60 24.55
C GLU A 442 -39.14 9.46 23.07
N LYS A 443 -38.24 9.00 22.19
CA LYS A 443 -38.48 8.89 20.75
C LYS A 443 -39.02 7.51 20.37
N ARG A 444 -38.64 6.47 21.13
CA ARG A 444 -39.27 5.12 21.08
C ARG A 444 -40.75 5.17 21.44
N GLU A 445 -41.11 5.90 22.48
CA GLU A 445 -42.51 6.05 22.91
C GLU A 445 -43.36 6.79 21.85
N ARG A 446 -42.80 7.77 21.14
CA ARG A 446 -43.49 8.49 20.04
C ARG A 446 -43.68 7.66 18.76
N GLU A 447 -42.68 6.86 18.38
CA GLU A 447 -42.79 5.98 17.21
C GLU A 447 -43.78 4.83 17.46
N ASP A 448 -43.80 4.27 18.68
CA ASP A 448 -44.80 3.29 19.08
C ASP A 448 -46.21 3.89 19.05
N ASP A 449 -46.39 5.14 19.50
CA ASP A 449 -47.66 5.86 19.42
C ASP A 449 -48.10 6.17 17.98
N GLU A 450 -47.17 6.54 17.09
CA GLU A 450 -47.45 6.78 15.66
C GLU A 450 -47.81 5.49 14.91
N LEU A 451 -47.10 4.39 15.18
CA LEU A 451 -47.42 3.06 14.61
C LEU A 451 -48.77 2.54 15.10
N VAL A 452 -49.12 2.77 16.37
CA VAL A 452 -50.43 2.44 16.95
C VAL A 452 -51.54 3.32 16.34
N SER A 453 -51.26 4.61 16.10
CA SER A 453 -52.17 5.55 15.46
C SER A 453 -52.46 5.19 13.99
N GLN A 454 -51.43 4.83 13.21
CA GLN A 454 -51.59 4.39 11.82
C GLN A 454 -52.35 3.06 11.69
N LYS A 455 -52.16 2.12 12.63
CA LYS A 455 -52.94 0.87 12.69
C LYS A 455 -54.41 1.13 13.02
N LYS A 456 -54.72 2.09 13.90
CA LYS A 456 -56.11 2.49 14.21
C LYS A 456 -56.80 3.24 13.07
N SER A 457 -56.04 4.03 12.29
CA SER A 457 -56.52 4.73 11.10
C SER A 457 -56.93 3.77 9.97
N ARG A 458 -56.19 2.66 9.78
CA ARG A 458 -56.49 1.62 8.77
C ARG A 458 -57.68 0.70 9.11
N HIS A 459 -58.32 0.88 10.26
CA HIS A 459 -59.48 0.08 10.71
C HIS A 459 -60.75 0.92 10.90
N ARG A 460 -60.80 2.12 10.31
CA ARG A 460 -62.00 2.97 10.27
C ARG A 460 -62.56 3.09 8.86
#